data_AF-A0A966Y9W8-F1
#
_entry.id   AF-A0A966Y9W8-F1
#
_cell.length_a   1.000
_cell.length_b   1.000
_cell.length_c   1.000
_cell.angle_alpha   90.00
_cell.angle_beta   90.00
_cell.angle_gamma   90.00
#
_symmetry.space_group_name_H-M   'P 1'
#
loop_
_entity.id
_entity.type
_entity.pdbx_description
1 polymer ?
#
loop_
_entity_poly.entity_id
_entity_poly.type
_entity_poly.pdbx_seq_one_letter_code
_entity_poly.pdbx_strand_id
1 'polypeptide(L)'
;MLLILTVRSVVGQTPSVASQGQPVESLLMQLLSTPADQLAVEVDRRGDPVRGGLVYFTSPAACTNCHEPGPAGRRLGPDLTQPRRPLSTREVIEAILHPSRQITEGFGQEQMLLEDGTTLTGLVIGEDDEKILLRPTSDLGQSISVARRAIEVRQPVKQSLMPDGLAAVLGEQRDFLDLVSYVANVSRGGPARAAALRPAAELLVVPDDTADLDHAGIIRKLGRRDFEAGEQIYHGYCFNCHGHDGETPSLPTARAFRSQPLKFGSDPYQMFLTLSRGNGLMAAMNHLTPKQRYQAVHYIREAFLQKREDFTEVGESYLDGL
;
A
#
# COMPACT_ATOMS: atom_id res chain seq x y z
N MET A 1 34.00 70.96 -0.32
CA MET A 1 32.81 71.37 -1.11
C MET A 1 32.14 70.10 -1.62
N LEU A 2 31.03 69.75 -0.98
CA LEU A 2 29.86 68.98 -1.44
C LEU A 2 29.98 67.91 -2.57
N LEU A 3 29.50 66.70 -2.24
CA LEU A 3 28.65 65.76 -3.03
C LEU A 3 29.25 65.17 -4.34
N ILE A 4 29.16 63.88 -4.69
CA ILE A 4 28.02 62.94 -4.69
C ILE A 4 28.56 61.49 -4.59
N LEU A 5 28.06 60.69 -3.64
CA LEU A 5 28.19 59.22 -3.64
C LEU A 5 27.22 58.63 -4.68
N THR A 6 27.72 57.91 -5.68
CA THR A 6 26.92 57.02 -6.53
C THR A 6 26.94 55.60 -5.97
N VAL A 7 25.93 55.28 -5.17
CA VAL A 7 25.66 53.90 -4.76
C VAL A 7 25.11 53.14 -5.97
N ARG A 8 25.94 52.30 -6.60
CA ARG A 8 25.48 51.30 -7.56
C ARG A 8 24.81 50.17 -6.76
N SER A 9 23.48 50.11 -6.80
CA SER A 9 22.69 48.99 -6.30
C SER A 9 23.16 47.68 -6.93
N VAL A 10 23.76 46.80 -6.14
CA VAL A 10 23.90 45.38 -6.46
C VAL A 10 22.52 44.77 -6.26
N VAL A 11 21.73 44.71 -7.34
CA VAL A 11 20.54 43.87 -7.39
C VAL A 11 21.03 42.43 -7.29
N GLY A 12 20.78 41.81 -6.13
CA GLY A 12 20.95 40.38 -5.95
C GLY A 12 20.12 39.65 -7.01
N GLN A 13 20.81 38.92 -7.89
CA GLN A 13 20.16 37.99 -8.80
C GLN A 13 19.53 36.89 -7.94
N THR A 14 18.21 36.91 -7.85
CA THR A 14 17.43 35.76 -7.42
C THR A 14 17.71 34.61 -8.40
N PRO A 15 17.98 33.38 -7.95
CA PRO A 15 18.06 32.26 -8.87
C PRO A 15 16.68 32.04 -9.49
N SER A 16 16.62 32.26 -10.80
CA SER A 16 15.46 32.07 -11.64
C SER A 16 15.02 30.61 -11.62
N VAL A 17 13.82 30.38 -11.08
CA VAL A 17 13.05 29.15 -11.29
C VAL A 17 12.56 29.12 -12.74
N ALA A 18 13.13 28.22 -13.55
CA ALA A 18 12.50 27.70 -14.77
C ALA A 18 13.33 26.51 -15.30
N SER A 19 13.15 25.32 -14.72
CA SER A 19 13.50 24.08 -15.40
C SER A 19 12.26 23.61 -16.14
N GLN A 20 12.29 23.69 -17.47
CA GLN A 20 11.21 23.28 -18.36
C GLN A 20 10.91 21.79 -18.21
N GLY A 21 9.61 21.47 -18.18
CA GLY A 21 9.07 20.14 -17.94
C GLY A 21 9.44 19.13 -19.01
N GLN A 22 10.45 18.31 -18.72
CA GLN A 22 10.40 16.91 -19.12
C GLN A 22 9.40 16.21 -18.20
N PRO A 23 8.51 15.34 -18.70
CA PRO A 23 7.73 14.50 -17.81
C PRO A 23 8.73 13.67 -17.00
N VAL A 24 8.78 13.88 -15.69
CA VAL A 24 9.49 13.00 -14.79
C VAL A 24 8.80 11.65 -14.94
N GLU A 25 9.46 10.71 -15.64
CA GLU A 25 8.96 9.35 -15.78
C GLU A 25 8.70 8.82 -14.37
N SER A 26 7.49 8.28 -14.13
CA SER A 26 7.18 7.74 -12.82
C SER A 26 8.14 6.59 -12.52
N LEU A 27 8.52 6.43 -11.24
CA LEU A 27 9.42 5.35 -10.81
C LEU A 27 8.98 3.99 -11.38
N LEU A 28 7.67 3.72 -11.35
CA LEU A 28 7.12 2.48 -11.87
C LEU A 28 7.40 2.29 -13.37
N MET A 29 7.22 3.34 -14.18
CA MET A 29 7.49 3.26 -15.62
C MET A 29 8.97 3.00 -15.89
N GLN A 30 9.86 3.67 -15.15
CA GLN A 30 11.30 3.44 -15.23
C GLN A 30 11.68 1.99 -14.88
N LEU A 31 11.08 1.44 -13.81
CA LEU A 31 11.33 0.06 -13.39
C LEU A 31 10.79 -0.96 -14.40
N LEU A 32 9.58 -0.74 -14.94
CA LEU A 32 8.95 -1.62 -15.91
C LEU A 32 9.62 -1.58 -17.29
N SER A 33 10.20 -0.44 -17.67
CA SER A 33 10.93 -0.29 -18.94
C SER A 33 12.36 -0.84 -18.88
N THR A 34 12.91 -1.06 -17.68
CA THR A 34 14.24 -1.63 -17.48
C THR A 34 14.19 -3.16 -17.43
N PRO A 35 14.95 -3.90 -18.25
CA PRO A 35 14.99 -5.36 -18.18
C PRO A 35 15.40 -5.88 -16.79
N ALA A 36 14.75 -6.94 -16.32
CA ALA A 36 15.01 -7.50 -14.99
C ALA A 36 16.48 -7.90 -14.76
N ASP A 37 17.22 -8.34 -15.79
CA ASP A 37 18.65 -8.65 -15.68
C ASP A 37 19.49 -7.39 -15.42
N GLN A 38 19.13 -6.26 -16.04
CA GLN A 38 19.82 -4.99 -15.82
C GLN A 38 19.54 -4.47 -14.40
N LEU A 39 18.29 -4.57 -13.95
CA LEU A 39 17.93 -4.26 -12.56
C LEU A 39 18.67 -5.18 -11.58
N ALA A 40 18.82 -6.48 -11.88
CA ALA A 40 19.56 -7.40 -11.04
C ALA A 40 21.03 -6.99 -10.89
N VAL A 41 21.69 -6.55 -11.97
CA VAL A 41 23.05 -5.98 -11.91
C VAL A 41 23.11 -4.74 -11.03
N GLU A 42 22.11 -3.85 -11.13
CA GLU A 42 22.05 -2.66 -10.28
C GLU A 42 21.81 -3.02 -8.80
N VAL A 43 20.97 -4.02 -8.51
CA VAL A 43 20.79 -4.53 -7.14
C VAL A 43 22.10 -5.10 -6.59
N ASP A 44 22.83 -5.89 -7.37
CA ASP A 44 24.09 -6.49 -6.92
C ASP A 44 25.18 -5.42 -6.68
N ARG A 45 25.20 -4.36 -7.48
CA ARG A 45 26.17 -3.25 -7.35
C ARG A 45 25.83 -2.28 -6.25
N ARG A 46 24.54 -1.98 -6.10
CA ARG A 46 24.09 -0.82 -5.33
C ARG A 46 23.21 -1.25 -4.16
N GLY A 47 22.39 -2.29 -4.26
CA GLY A 47 21.41 -2.66 -3.25
C GLY A 47 22.00 -2.97 -1.87
N ASP A 48 21.46 -2.34 -0.84
CA ASP A 48 21.81 -2.50 0.56
C ASP A 48 20.68 -3.25 1.30
N PRO A 49 20.93 -4.48 1.78
CA PRO A 49 19.89 -5.27 2.45
C PRO A 49 19.53 -4.73 3.83
N VAL A 50 20.37 -3.92 4.49
CA VAL A 50 20.03 -3.29 5.78
C VAL A 50 19.02 -2.17 5.56
N ARG A 51 19.27 -1.29 4.59
CA ARG A 51 18.29 -0.28 4.15
C ARG A 51 17.03 -0.94 3.60
N GLY A 52 17.18 -2.04 2.86
CA GLY A 52 16.07 -2.80 2.32
C GLY A 52 15.16 -3.37 3.39
N GLY A 53 15.72 -3.74 4.54
CA GLY A 53 14.93 -4.09 5.73
C GLY A 53 14.01 -2.95 6.15
N LEU A 54 14.53 -1.72 6.26
CA LEU A 54 13.70 -0.56 6.59
C LEU A 54 12.57 -0.36 5.58
N VAL A 55 12.85 -0.45 4.29
CA VAL A 55 11.82 -0.34 3.23
C VAL A 55 10.77 -1.44 3.38
N TYR A 56 11.18 -2.69 3.61
CA TYR A 56 10.28 -3.83 3.79
C TYR A 56 9.30 -3.65 4.97
N PHE A 57 9.78 -3.09 6.09
CA PHE A 57 8.99 -2.93 7.31
C PHE A 57 8.20 -1.62 7.40
N THR A 58 8.60 -0.57 6.69
CA THR A 58 8.04 0.79 6.91
C THR A 58 7.41 1.41 5.67
N SER A 59 7.63 0.85 4.48
CA SER A 59 7.07 1.43 3.26
C SER A 59 5.55 1.27 3.17
N PRO A 60 4.87 2.14 2.42
CA PRO A 60 3.44 2.01 2.15
C PRO A 60 3.08 0.74 1.36
N ALA A 61 4.07 0.05 0.78
CA ALA A 61 3.88 -1.24 0.12
C ALA A 61 3.49 -2.36 1.10
N ALA A 62 3.66 -2.15 2.41
CA ALA A 62 3.13 -3.00 3.48
C ALA A 62 3.50 -4.49 3.35
N CYS A 63 4.73 -4.79 2.93
CA CYS A 63 5.20 -6.15 2.63
C CYS A 63 4.97 -7.13 3.81
N THR A 64 5.12 -6.62 5.03
CA THR A 64 4.92 -7.39 6.28
C THR A 64 3.50 -7.90 6.45
N ASN A 65 2.49 -7.21 5.93
CA ASN A 65 1.08 -7.60 6.10
C ASN A 65 0.75 -8.92 5.39
N CYS A 66 1.55 -9.30 4.40
CA CYS A 66 1.38 -10.53 3.64
C CYS A 66 2.46 -11.57 3.94
N HIS A 67 3.71 -11.15 4.16
CA HIS A 67 4.87 -12.05 4.19
C HIS A 67 5.41 -12.35 5.60
N GLU A 68 5.14 -11.50 6.59
CA GLU A 68 5.42 -11.86 8.00
C GLU A 68 4.30 -12.77 8.52
N PRO A 69 4.54 -13.55 9.60
CA PRO A 69 3.47 -14.26 10.28
C PRO A 69 2.39 -13.29 10.74
N GLY A 70 1.20 -13.34 10.12
CA GLY A 70 0.04 -12.55 10.55
C GLY A 70 -0.57 -13.08 11.87
N PRO A 71 -1.63 -12.42 12.39
CA PRO A 71 -2.40 -12.93 13.52
C PRO A 71 -2.86 -14.38 13.28
N ALA A 72 -2.70 -15.24 14.28
CA ALA A 72 -2.97 -16.68 14.20
C ALA A 72 -2.16 -17.45 13.11
N GLY A 73 -1.02 -16.92 12.68
CA GLY A 73 -0.10 -17.60 11.74
C GLY A 73 -0.60 -17.65 10.29
N ARG A 74 -1.61 -16.84 9.94
CA ARG A 74 -2.26 -16.86 8.62
C ARG A 74 -1.58 -15.86 7.68
N ARG A 75 -0.68 -16.34 6.82
CA ARG A 75 -0.05 -15.51 5.78
C ARG A 75 -0.92 -15.39 4.53
N LEU A 76 -0.79 -14.27 3.83
CA LEU A 76 -1.40 -14.03 2.51
C LEU A 76 -0.37 -14.15 1.38
N GLY A 77 0.92 -14.06 1.71
CA GLY A 77 2.03 -14.33 0.82
C GLY A 77 2.95 -15.42 1.37
N PRO A 78 3.83 -15.98 0.53
CA PRO A 78 4.79 -17.00 0.94
C PRO A 78 5.74 -16.49 2.03
N ASP A 79 6.19 -17.42 2.88
CA ASP A 79 7.26 -17.17 3.84
C ASP A 79 8.57 -16.94 3.09
N LEU A 80 9.01 -15.68 3.05
CA LEU A 80 10.23 -15.29 2.34
C LEU A 80 11.50 -15.85 3.01
N THR A 81 11.43 -16.29 4.26
CA THR A 81 12.55 -16.90 5.00
C THR A 81 12.68 -18.40 4.71
N GLN A 82 11.63 -19.04 4.18
CA GLN A 82 11.61 -20.48 3.92
C GLN A 82 10.96 -20.77 2.56
N PRO A 83 11.49 -20.20 1.47
CA PRO A 83 10.99 -20.52 0.14
C PRO A 83 11.34 -21.98 -0.21
N ARG A 84 10.58 -22.59 -1.13
CA ARG A 84 10.85 -23.95 -1.64
C ARG A 84 12.30 -24.13 -2.14
N ARG A 85 12.85 -23.05 -2.72
CA ARG A 85 14.27 -22.88 -3.01
C ARG A 85 14.64 -21.41 -2.89
N PRO A 86 15.93 -21.07 -2.69
CA PRO A 86 16.36 -19.68 -2.74
C PRO A 86 15.98 -19.00 -4.06
N LEU A 87 15.48 -17.77 -3.94
CA LEU A 87 15.12 -16.92 -5.07
C LEU A 87 16.38 -16.18 -5.57
N SER A 88 16.54 -16.12 -6.89
CA SER A 88 17.51 -15.25 -7.53
C SER A 88 17.05 -13.78 -7.47
N THR A 89 17.99 -12.84 -7.56
CA THR A 89 17.69 -11.40 -7.60
C THR A 89 16.69 -11.07 -8.72
N ARG A 90 16.86 -11.67 -9.90
CA ARG A 90 15.94 -11.52 -11.03
C ARG A 90 14.52 -12.00 -10.69
N GLU A 91 14.38 -13.15 -10.05
CA GLU A 91 13.06 -13.69 -9.68
C GLU A 91 12.34 -12.81 -8.67
N VAL A 92 13.06 -12.20 -7.73
CA VAL A 92 12.49 -11.22 -6.79
C VAL A 92 11.99 -9.98 -7.54
N ILE A 93 12.78 -9.47 -8.50
CA ILE A 93 12.38 -8.32 -9.34
C ILE A 93 11.12 -8.65 -10.14
N GLU A 94 11.09 -9.79 -10.83
CA GLU A 94 9.94 -10.23 -11.61
C GLU A 94 8.70 -10.43 -10.72
N ALA A 95 8.87 -11.00 -9.52
CA ALA A 95 7.77 -11.16 -8.58
C ALA A 95 7.18 -9.81 -8.16
N ILE A 96 8.01 -8.81 -7.82
CA ILE A 96 7.53 -7.50 -7.36
C ILE A 96 6.93 -6.68 -8.51
N LEU A 97 7.54 -6.68 -9.69
CA LEU A 97 7.08 -5.87 -10.83
C LEU A 97 5.93 -6.53 -11.61
N HIS A 98 5.83 -7.85 -11.55
CA HIS A 98 4.87 -8.64 -12.31
C HIS A 98 4.26 -9.78 -11.46
N PRO A 99 3.60 -9.46 -10.33
CA PRO A 99 3.15 -10.44 -9.35
C PRO A 99 2.19 -11.50 -9.90
N SER A 100 1.41 -11.16 -10.93
CA SER A 100 0.43 -12.05 -11.55
C SER A 100 1.03 -12.99 -12.61
N ARG A 101 2.31 -12.83 -13.00
CA ARG A 101 2.96 -13.72 -13.99
C ARG A 101 3.21 -15.12 -13.44
N GLN A 102 3.59 -15.21 -12.17
CA GLN A 102 3.86 -16.47 -11.50
C GLN A 102 3.44 -16.37 -10.04
N ILE A 103 2.31 -16.98 -9.71
CA ILE A 103 1.81 -17.03 -8.34
C ILE A 103 2.35 -18.29 -7.66
N THR A 104 2.90 -18.14 -6.46
CA THR A 104 3.42 -19.27 -5.68
C THR A 104 2.28 -20.21 -5.31
N GLU A 105 2.50 -21.52 -5.48
CA GLU A 105 1.55 -22.57 -5.11
C GLU A 105 1.05 -22.40 -3.66
N GLY A 106 -0.26 -22.52 -3.45
CA GLY A 106 -0.90 -22.29 -2.15
C GLY A 106 -1.22 -20.83 -1.83
N PHE A 107 -0.78 -19.87 -2.65
CA PHE A 107 -1.08 -18.43 -2.49
C PHE A 107 -1.90 -17.86 -3.66
N GLY A 108 -2.32 -18.71 -4.60
CA GLY A 108 -3.27 -18.36 -5.66
C GLY A 108 -4.71 -18.32 -5.16
N GLN A 109 -5.47 -17.38 -5.69
CA GLN A 109 -6.92 -17.28 -5.44
C GLN A 109 -7.67 -18.24 -6.36
N GLU A 110 -8.78 -18.77 -5.85
CA GLU A 110 -9.73 -19.61 -6.56
C GLU A 110 -11.10 -18.93 -6.53
N GLN A 111 -11.77 -18.92 -7.67
CA GLN A 111 -13.17 -18.50 -7.79
C GLN A 111 -14.05 -19.73 -7.93
N MET A 112 -15.11 -19.78 -7.15
CA MET A 112 -16.09 -20.86 -7.14
C MET A 112 -17.49 -20.29 -7.40
N LEU A 113 -18.17 -20.79 -8.43
CA LEU A 113 -19.59 -20.61 -8.64
C LEU A 113 -20.32 -21.81 -8.01
N LEU A 114 -21.24 -21.54 -7.10
CA LEU A 114 -22.06 -22.56 -6.47
C LEU A 114 -23.36 -22.79 -7.28
N GLU A 115 -23.98 -23.96 -7.11
CA GLU A 115 -25.23 -24.33 -7.78
C GLU A 115 -26.40 -23.36 -7.47
N ASP A 116 -26.34 -22.64 -6.34
CA ASP A 116 -27.32 -21.63 -5.97
C ASP A 116 -27.06 -20.24 -6.59
N GLY A 117 -26.03 -20.14 -7.45
CA GLY A 117 -25.60 -18.90 -8.10
C GLY A 117 -24.63 -18.06 -7.27
N THR A 118 -24.30 -18.44 -6.04
CA THR A 118 -23.34 -17.71 -5.20
C THR A 118 -21.94 -17.82 -5.79
N THR A 119 -21.25 -16.68 -5.93
CA THR A 119 -19.84 -16.65 -6.30
C THR A 119 -18.98 -16.39 -5.07
N LEU A 120 -18.03 -17.30 -4.81
CA LEU A 120 -17.03 -17.16 -3.76
C LEU A 120 -15.66 -16.96 -4.40
N THR A 121 -14.80 -16.13 -3.79
CA THR A 121 -13.41 -15.95 -4.21
C THR A 121 -12.52 -15.88 -2.98
N GLY A 122 -11.43 -16.66 -2.98
CA GLY A 122 -10.56 -16.74 -1.82
C GLY A 122 -9.37 -17.67 -2.00
N LEU A 123 -8.62 -17.88 -0.93
CA LEU A 123 -7.52 -18.83 -0.85
C LEU A 123 -8.04 -20.20 -0.39
N VAL A 124 -7.70 -21.27 -1.11
CA VAL A 124 -7.95 -22.63 -0.62
C VAL A 124 -6.90 -22.99 0.41
N ILE A 125 -7.33 -23.15 1.67
CA ILE A 125 -6.44 -23.41 2.81
C ILE A 125 -6.49 -24.87 3.27
N GLY A 126 -7.34 -25.69 2.63
CA GLY A 126 -7.44 -27.12 2.83
C GLY A 126 -8.57 -27.68 1.98
N GLU A 127 -8.44 -28.94 1.56
CA GLU A 127 -9.51 -29.67 0.89
C GLU A 127 -9.40 -31.16 1.20
N ASP A 128 -10.55 -31.83 1.25
CA ASP A 128 -10.68 -33.28 1.30
C ASP A 128 -11.67 -33.74 0.21
N ASP A 129 -12.08 -35.01 0.24
CA ASP A 129 -12.99 -35.57 -0.78
C ASP A 129 -14.41 -34.98 -0.73
N GLU A 130 -14.82 -34.38 0.39
CA GLU A 130 -16.18 -33.87 0.60
C GLU A 130 -16.27 -32.34 0.52
N LYS A 131 -15.25 -31.63 1.02
CA LYS A 131 -15.30 -30.18 1.20
C LYS A 131 -13.99 -29.48 0.86
N ILE A 132 -14.12 -28.20 0.52
CA ILE A 132 -13.03 -27.25 0.38
C ILE A 132 -13.16 -26.20 1.47
N LEU A 133 -12.08 -25.97 2.20
CA LEU A 133 -11.96 -24.88 3.16
C LEU A 133 -11.39 -23.66 2.44
N LEU A 134 -12.25 -22.68 2.20
CA LEU A 134 -11.93 -21.43 1.52
C LEU A 134 -11.77 -20.31 2.54
N ARG A 135 -10.72 -19.50 2.43
CA ARG A 135 -10.58 -18.23 3.15
C ARG A 135 -10.93 -17.08 2.19
N PRO A 136 -12.10 -16.45 2.34
CA PRO A 136 -12.51 -15.35 1.47
C PRO A 136 -11.59 -14.15 1.61
N THR A 137 -11.27 -13.49 0.50
CA THR A 137 -10.48 -12.25 0.55
C THR A 137 -11.26 -11.05 1.09
N SER A 138 -12.59 -11.11 1.03
CA SER A 138 -13.50 -10.14 1.66
C SER A 138 -13.47 -10.17 3.19
N ASP A 139 -13.20 -11.34 3.79
CA ASP A 139 -13.05 -11.54 5.22
C ASP A 139 -12.06 -12.64 5.57
N LEU A 140 -10.82 -12.24 5.86
CA LEU A 140 -9.72 -13.13 6.21
C LEU A 140 -9.81 -13.73 7.63
N GLY A 141 -10.70 -13.19 8.47
CA GLY A 141 -10.96 -13.73 9.81
C GLY A 141 -11.71 -15.06 9.75
N GLN A 142 -12.52 -15.24 8.72
CA GLN A 142 -13.39 -16.39 8.56
C GLN A 142 -12.84 -17.40 7.55
N SER A 143 -13.27 -18.64 7.69
CA SER A 143 -13.05 -19.69 6.69
C SER A 143 -14.38 -20.36 6.45
N ILE A 144 -14.73 -20.51 5.17
CA ILE A 144 -15.98 -21.08 4.71
C ILE A 144 -15.70 -22.50 4.25
N SER A 145 -16.46 -23.45 4.80
CA SER A 145 -16.47 -24.83 4.31
C SER A 145 -17.46 -24.94 3.16
N VAL A 146 -16.97 -25.15 1.94
CA VAL A 146 -17.77 -25.31 0.73
C VAL A 146 -17.83 -26.80 0.39
N ALA A 147 -19.03 -27.39 0.36
CA ALA A 147 -19.18 -28.78 -0.06
C ALA A 147 -18.83 -28.90 -1.55
N ARG A 148 -17.99 -29.87 -1.94
CA ARG A 148 -17.54 -30.03 -3.35
C ARG A 148 -18.71 -30.23 -4.31
N ARG A 149 -19.73 -30.96 -3.86
CA ARG A 149 -20.97 -31.20 -4.62
C ARG A 149 -21.78 -29.93 -4.92
N ALA A 150 -21.58 -28.86 -4.16
CA ALA A 150 -22.30 -27.61 -4.36
C ALA A 150 -21.57 -26.66 -5.32
N ILE A 151 -20.40 -27.05 -5.84
CA ILE A 151 -19.57 -26.22 -6.73
C ILE A 151 -19.88 -26.61 -8.17
N GLU A 152 -20.45 -25.67 -8.91
CA GLU A 152 -20.72 -25.80 -10.34
C GLU A 152 -19.46 -25.54 -11.16
N VAL A 153 -18.74 -24.46 -10.84
CA VAL A 153 -17.49 -24.07 -11.52
C VAL A 153 -16.44 -23.70 -10.48
N ARG A 154 -15.22 -24.20 -10.67
CA ARG A 154 -14.02 -23.77 -9.94
C ARG A 154 -12.96 -23.37 -10.95
N GLN A 155 -12.38 -22.18 -10.77
CA GLN A 155 -11.31 -21.70 -11.64
C GLN A 155 -10.28 -20.85 -10.89
N PRO A 156 -8.99 -20.95 -11.27
CA PRO A 156 -7.97 -20.10 -10.70
C PRO A 156 -8.15 -18.65 -11.15
N VAL A 157 -8.00 -17.73 -10.20
CA VAL A 157 -7.93 -16.29 -10.49
C VAL A 157 -6.51 -15.96 -10.90
N LYS A 158 -6.35 -15.37 -12.10
CA LYS A 158 -5.03 -15.04 -12.67
C LYS A 158 -4.34 -13.89 -11.96
N GLN A 159 -5.08 -13.07 -11.22
CA GLN A 159 -4.57 -11.92 -10.50
C GLN A 159 -4.03 -12.33 -9.12
N SER A 160 -2.80 -11.90 -8.83
CA SER A 160 -2.17 -12.10 -7.53
C SER A 160 -2.82 -11.26 -6.42
N LEU A 161 -2.67 -11.71 -5.17
CA LEU A 161 -2.96 -10.88 -4.00
C LEU A 161 -1.91 -9.79 -3.77
N MET A 162 -0.72 -9.91 -4.35
CA MET A 162 0.22 -8.80 -4.43
C MET A 162 -0.17 -7.92 -5.62
N PRO A 163 -0.59 -6.66 -5.42
CA PRO A 163 -1.10 -5.82 -6.50
C PRO A 163 -0.03 -5.46 -7.53
N ASP A 164 -0.44 -5.36 -8.80
CA ASP A 164 0.39 -4.73 -9.82
C ASP A 164 0.62 -3.25 -9.46
N GLY A 165 1.80 -2.72 -9.84
CA GLY A 165 2.14 -1.32 -9.59
C GLY A 165 2.55 -1.00 -8.14
N LEU A 166 2.62 -1.99 -7.24
CA LEU A 166 3.03 -1.79 -5.84
C LEU A 166 4.39 -1.08 -5.70
N ALA A 167 5.31 -1.26 -6.65
CA ALA A 167 6.60 -0.55 -6.65
C ALA A 167 6.47 0.98 -6.81
N ALA A 168 5.33 1.50 -7.25
CA ALA A 168 5.08 2.93 -7.42
C ALA A 168 5.05 3.72 -6.11
N VAL A 169 4.70 3.06 -4.99
CA VAL A 169 4.66 3.71 -3.67
C VAL A 169 6.03 3.70 -2.97
N LEU A 170 7.04 3.12 -3.60
CA LEU A 170 8.42 3.21 -3.14
C LEU A 170 8.94 4.62 -3.48
N GLY A 171 9.68 5.23 -2.55
CA GLY A 171 10.06 6.64 -2.68
C GLY A 171 10.95 6.91 -3.89
N GLU A 172 12.00 6.11 -4.04
CA GLU A 172 12.96 6.23 -5.14
C GLU A 172 13.44 4.88 -5.66
N GLN A 173 14.07 4.86 -6.83
CA GLN A 173 14.66 3.63 -7.40
C GLN A 173 15.61 2.95 -6.42
N ARG A 174 16.31 3.74 -5.61
CA ARG A 174 17.21 3.21 -4.59
C ARG A 174 16.50 2.34 -3.57
N ASP A 175 15.31 2.73 -3.11
CA ASP A 175 14.51 1.94 -2.17
C ASP A 175 14.08 0.61 -2.77
N PHE A 176 13.73 0.59 -4.06
CA PHE A 176 13.44 -0.65 -4.78
C PHE A 176 14.66 -1.58 -4.83
N LEU A 177 15.84 -1.05 -5.18
CA LEU A 177 17.07 -1.87 -5.23
C LEU A 177 17.44 -2.45 -3.85
N ASP A 178 17.30 -1.62 -2.81
CA ASP A 178 17.56 -2.02 -1.42
C ASP A 178 16.55 -3.09 -0.97
N LEU A 179 15.25 -2.91 -1.24
CA LEU A 179 14.19 -3.88 -0.95
C LEU A 179 14.45 -5.25 -1.62
N VAL A 180 14.78 -5.26 -2.92
CA VAL A 180 15.12 -6.49 -3.63
C VAL A 180 16.35 -7.16 -3.00
N SER A 181 17.38 -6.38 -2.67
CA SER A 181 18.59 -6.89 -1.99
C SER A 181 18.24 -7.56 -0.66
N TYR A 182 17.37 -6.95 0.15
CA TYR A 182 16.88 -7.53 1.40
C TYR A 182 16.15 -8.85 1.17
N VAL A 183 15.14 -8.88 0.29
CA VAL A 183 14.33 -10.09 0.04
C VAL A 183 15.18 -11.23 -0.50
N ALA A 184 16.10 -10.96 -1.45
CA ALA A 184 17.01 -11.97 -1.98
C ALA A 184 17.97 -12.51 -0.90
N ASN A 185 18.46 -11.65 0.00
CA ASN A 185 19.30 -12.06 1.13
C ASN A 185 18.53 -12.93 2.13
N VAL A 186 17.32 -12.53 2.51
CA VAL A 186 16.44 -13.29 3.40
C VAL A 186 16.08 -14.64 2.81
N SER A 187 15.72 -14.68 1.53
CA SER A 187 15.41 -15.90 0.79
C SER A 187 16.55 -16.92 0.76
N ARG A 188 17.80 -16.45 0.63
CA ARG A 188 18.99 -17.31 0.64
C ARG A 188 19.43 -17.73 2.05
N GLY A 189 19.37 -16.82 3.02
CA GLY A 189 19.93 -17.02 4.36
C GLY A 189 18.93 -17.46 5.43
N GLY A 190 17.65 -17.53 5.06
CA GLY A 190 16.56 -18.01 5.89
C GLY A 190 16.30 -17.19 7.16
N PRO A 191 15.68 -17.81 8.19
CA PRO A 191 15.26 -17.10 9.41
C PRO A 191 16.40 -16.39 10.14
N ALA A 192 17.60 -16.97 10.15
CA ALA A 192 18.78 -16.36 10.78
C ALA A 192 19.19 -15.06 10.07
N ARG A 193 19.14 -15.04 8.73
CA ARG A 193 19.46 -13.84 7.94
C ARG A 193 18.36 -12.78 8.05
N ALA A 194 17.09 -13.19 8.11
CA ALA A 194 15.98 -12.28 8.38
C ALA A 194 16.13 -11.61 9.76
N ALA A 195 16.45 -12.38 10.80
CA ALA A 195 16.71 -11.83 12.13
C ALA A 195 17.89 -10.85 12.14
N ALA A 196 18.98 -11.17 11.43
CA ALA A 196 20.17 -10.32 11.35
C ALA A 196 19.96 -9.02 10.55
N LEU A 197 19.03 -9.02 9.58
CA LEU A 197 18.70 -7.85 8.75
C LEU A 197 17.46 -7.10 9.24
N ARG A 198 16.80 -7.57 10.30
CA ARG A 198 15.64 -6.89 10.87
C ARG A 198 16.08 -5.54 11.43
N PRO A 199 15.43 -4.43 11.06
CA PRO A 199 15.72 -3.14 11.65
C PRO A 199 15.56 -3.16 13.18
N ALA A 200 16.34 -2.35 13.87
CA ALA A 200 16.19 -2.12 15.30
C ALA A 200 14.76 -1.62 15.60
N ALA A 201 14.20 -2.04 16.74
CA ALA A 201 12.80 -1.75 17.08
C ALA A 201 12.52 -0.25 17.10
N GLU A 202 13.49 0.55 17.53
CA GLU A 202 13.44 2.01 17.60
C GLU A 202 13.24 2.66 16.23
N LEU A 203 13.79 2.05 15.17
CA LEU A 203 13.62 2.54 13.78
C LEU A 203 12.26 2.18 13.19
N LEU A 204 11.54 1.25 13.82
CA LEU A 204 10.19 0.84 13.43
C LEU A 204 9.11 1.55 14.27
N VAL A 205 9.50 2.31 15.29
CA VAL A 205 8.57 3.12 16.07
C VAL A 205 8.08 4.26 15.20
N VAL A 206 6.78 4.26 14.94
CA VAL A 206 6.08 5.37 14.31
C VAL A 206 5.73 6.38 15.40
N PRO A 207 6.19 7.64 15.32
CA PRO A 207 5.72 8.69 16.21
C PRO A 207 4.21 8.90 16.04
N ASP A 208 3.46 8.85 17.14
CA ASP A 208 2.04 9.19 17.10
C ASP A 208 1.90 10.72 17.01
N ASP A 209 1.66 11.21 15.80
CA ASP A 209 1.42 12.62 15.48
C ASP A 209 -0.08 12.95 15.43
N THR A 210 -0.93 12.10 16.02
CA THR A 210 -2.39 12.32 16.10
C THR A 210 -2.82 13.10 17.34
N ALA A 211 -2.00 13.12 18.38
CA ALA A 211 -2.25 13.84 19.62
C ALA A 211 -2.06 15.36 19.45
N ASP A 212 -2.77 16.13 20.27
CA ASP A 212 -2.62 17.60 20.39
C ASP A 212 -2.88 18.39 19.09
N LEU A 213 -3.70 17.84 18.19
CA LEU A 213 -4.15 18.51 16.97
C LEU A 213 -5.52 19.16 17.17
N ASP A 214 -5.69 20.37 16.61
CA ASP A 214 -7.00 21.00 16.43
C ASP A 214 -7.74 20.33 15.26
N HIS A 215 -8.21 19.10 15.47
CA HIS A 215 -8.91 18.29 14.45
C HIS A 215 -10.11 19.04 13.89
N ALA A 216 -10.92 19.64 14.76
CA ALA A 216 -12.09 20.43 14.39
C ALA A 216 -11.70 21.62 13.49
N GLY A 217 -10.67 22.38 13.86
CA GLY A 217 -10.19 23.52 13.08
C GLY A 217 -9.54 23.12 11.75
N ILE A 218 -8.88 21.95 11.67
CA ILE A 218 -8.37 21.41 10.40
C ILE A 218 -9.55 21.07 9.48
N ILE A 219 -10.48 20.24 9.96
CA ILE A 219 -11.63 19.77 9.18
C ILE A 219 -12.47 20.96 8.69
N ARG A 220 -12.74 21.93 9.57
CA ARG A 220 -13.52 23.14 9.24
C ARG A 220 -12.91 23.97 8.11
N LYS A 221 -11.58 23.90 7.89
CA LYS A 221 -10.86 24.68 6.88
C LYS A 221 -10.65 23.94 5.56
N LEU A 222 -10.97 22.65 5.49
CA LEU A 222 -10.80 21.87 4.25
C LEU A 222 -11.72 22.45 3.16
N GLY A 223 -11.13 22.74 2.01
CA GLY A 223 -11.86 23.25 0.86
C GLY A 223 -11.31 22.72 -0.45
N ARG A 224 -11.67 23.37 -1.56
CA ARG A 224 -11.34 22.91 -2.92
C ARG A 224 -9.85 22.59 -3.14
N ARG A 225 -8.93 23.40 -2.64
CA ARG A 225 -7.48 23.15 -2.77
C ARG A 225 -7.04 21.89 -2.01
N ASP A 226 -7.66 21.62 -0.87
CA ASP A 226 -7.39 20.43 -0.07
C ASP A 226 -8.01 19.18 -0.71
N PHE A 227 -9.14 19.32 -1.41
CA PHE A 227 -9.71 18.26 -2.25
C PHE A 227 -8.75 17.90 -3.41
N GLU A 228 -8.26 18.89 -4.16
CA GLU A 228 -7.30 18.70 -5.26
C GLU A 228 -5.97 18.08 -4.75
N ALA A 229 -5.49 18.50 -3.58
CA ALA A 229 -4.32 17.88 -2.95
C ALA A 229 -4.61 16.43 -2.50
N GLY A 230 -5.80 16.18 -1.95
CA GLY A 230 -6.25 14.86 -1.55
C GLY A 230 -6.35 13.88 -2.72
N GLU A 231 -6.81 14.34 -3.88
CA GLU A 231 -6.84 13.58 -5.12
C GLU A 231 -5.43 13.12 -5.54
N GLN A 232 -4.46 14.04 -5.52
CA GLN A 232 -3.07 13.71 -5.83
C GLN A 232 -2.47 12.69 -4.86
N ILE A 233 -2.77 12.83 -3.56
CA ILE A 233 -2.32 11.87 -2.54
C ILE A 233 -2.97 10.50 -2.78
N TYR A 234 -4.28 10.46 -3.07
CA TYR A 234 -5.00 9.22 -3.34
C TYR A 234 -4.41 8.47 -4.54
N HIS A 235 -4.20 9.18 -5.64
CA HIS A 235 -3.60 8.62 -6.85
C HIS A 235 -2.09 8.44 -6.78
N GLY A 236 -1.41 8.96 -5.75
CA GLY A 236 -0.01 8.66 -5.47
C GLY A 236 0.17 7.37 -4.67
N TYR A 237 -0.68 7.14 -3.66
CA TYR A 237 -0.44 6.12 -2.63
C TYR A 237 -1.61 5.14 -2.45
N CYS A 238 -2.84 5.63 -2.38
CA CYS A 238 -3.99 4.84 -1.95
C CYS A 238 -4.53 3.91 -3.05
N PHE A 239 -4.51 4.37 -4.31
CA PHE A 239 -5.15 3.66 -5.43
C PHE A 239 -4.53 2.29 -5.70
N ASN A 240 -3.24 2.08 -5.41
CA ASN A 240 -2.56 0.80 -5.63
C ASN A 240 -3.19 -0.36 -4.84
N CYS A 241 -3.92 -0.04 -3.75
CA CYS A 241 -4.72 -1.01 -3.01
C CYS A 241 -6.23 -0.80 -3.22
N HIS A 242 -6.70 0.46 -3.24
CA HIS A 242 -8.12 0.78 -3.24
C HIS A 242 -8.75 1.01 -4.63
N GLY A 243 -7.96 0.96 -5.70
CA GLY A 243 -8.44 1.24 -7.06
C GLY A 243 -8.57 2.73 -7.38
N HIS A 244 -8.83 3.06 -8.65
CA HIS A 244 -8.91 4.46 -9.11
C HIS A 244 -10.29 5.10 -8.95
N ASP A 245 -11.35 4.30 -8.89
CA ASP A 245 -12.74 4.74 -9.06
C ASP A 245 -13.57 4.72 -7.76
N GLY A 246 -12.99 4.14 -6.70
CA GLY A 246 -13.67 3.87 -5.43
C GLY A 246 -14.64 2.69 -5.47
N GLU A 247 -14.77 1.98 -6.59
CA GLU A 247 -15.68 0.84 -6.77
C GLU A 247 -14.92 -0.47 -6.96
N THR A 248 -13.77 -0.44 -7.63
CA THR A 248 -12.99 -1.61 -8.04
C THR A 248 -11.61 -1.61 -7.38
N PRO A 249 -11.45 -2.20 -6.18
CA PRO A 249 -10.16 -2.25 -5.50
C PRO A 249 -9.11 -3.03 -6.30
N SER A 250 -7.88 -2.51 -6.35
CA SER A 250 -6.73 -3.22 -6.92
C SER A 250 -6.30 -4.41 -6.06
N LEU A 251 -6.50 -4.31 -4.74
CA LEU A 251 -6.28 -5.38 -3.78
C LEU A 251 -7.64 -5.97 -3.36
N PRO A 252 -7.90 -7.28 -3.57
CA PRO A 252 -9.18 -7.90 -3.22
C PRO A 252 -9.57 -7.82 -1.74
N THR A 253 -8.60 -7.61 -0.85
CA THR A 253 -8.82 -7.46 0.59
C THR A 253 -9.08 -5.99 1.01
N ALA A 254 -8.85 -5.03 0.12
CA ALA A 254 -9.20 -3.63 0.33
C ALA A 254 -10.70 -3.40 0.10
N ARG A 255 -11.26 -2.37 0.74
CA ARG A 255 -12.68 -2.05 0.63
C ARG A 255 -12.94 -1.13 -0.56
N ALA A 256 -14.01 -1.43 -1.29
CA ALA A 256 -14.58 -0.53 -2.28
C ALA A 256 -15.29 0.63 -1.55
N PHE A 257 -14.76 1.84 -1.70
CA PHE A 257 -15.29 3.01 -1.00
C PHE A 257 -16.74 3.32 -1.35
N ARG A 258 -17.22 3.06 -2.55
CA ARG A 258 -18.59 3.38 -2.97
C ARG A 258 -19.63 2.37 -2.48
N SER A 259 -19.29 1.08 -2.50
CA SER A 259 -20.27 -0.02 -2.35
C SER A 259 -20.10 -0.87 -1.09
N GLN A 260 -18.97 -0.77 -0.37
CA GLN A 260 -18.71 -1.61 0.80
C GLN A 260 -18.60 -0.80 2.11
N PRO A 261 -19.20 -1.27 3.22
CA PRO A 261 -19.07 -0.60 4.52
C PRO A 261 -17.62 -0.57 4.99
N LEU A 262 -17.19 0.56 5.55
CA LEU A 262 -15.84 0.71 6.10
C LEU A 262 -15.78 0.03 7.47
N LYS A 263 -14.72 -0.76 7.72
CA LYS A 263 -14.62 -1.58 8.93
C LYS A 263 -14.23 -0.77 10.18
N PHE A 264 -13.67 0.42 10.00
CA PHE A 264 -13.01 1.19 11.06
C PHE A 264 -13.55 2.62 11.17
N GLY A 265 -14.84 2.79 10.87
CA GLY A 265 -15.49 4.11 10.82
C GLY A 265 -15.36 4.79 9.47
N SER A 266 -16.36 5.61 9.15
CA SER A 266 -16.47 6.36 7.89
C SER A 266 -16.41 7.88 8.09
N ASP A 267 -16.45 8.39 9.32
CA ASP A 267 -16.33 9.82 9.62
C ASP A 267 -14.89 10.34 9.43
N PRO A 268 -14.69 11.67 9.24
CA PRO A 268 -13.36 12.21 8.95
C PRO A 268 -12.28 11.84 9.97
N TYR A 269 -12.61 11.87 11.26
CA TYR A 269 -11.66 11.60 12.33
C TYR A 269 -11.31 10.12 12.42
N GLN A 270 -12.28 9.20 12.34
CA GLN A 270 -11.98 7.76 12.35
C GLN A 270 -11.19 7.32 11.11
N MET A 271 -11.51 7.88 9.95
CA MET A 271 -10.71 7.65 8.74
C MET A 271 -9.29 8.21 8.90
N PHE A 272 -9.13 9.40 9.49
CA PHE A 272 -7.82 9.97 9.82
C PHE A 272 -7.03 9.06 10.77
N LEU A 273 -7.64 8.55 11.84
CA LEU A 273 -7.00 7.61 12.75
C LEU A 273 -6.59 6.31 12.06
N THR A 274 -7.41 5.82 11.14
CA THR A 274 -7.08 4.65 10.31
C THR A 274 -5.85 4.93 9.45
N LEU A 275 -5.78 6.08 8.76
CA LEU A 275 -4.59 6.47 7.99
C LEU A 275 -3.36 6.69 8.89
N SER A 276 -3.57 7.09 10.14
CA SER A 276 -2.47 7.46 11.04
C SER A 276 -1.86 6.27 11.77
N ARG A 277 -2.69 5.30 12.16
CA ARG A 277 -2.27 4.15 12.98
C ARG A 277 -2.24 2.85 12.19
N GLY A 278 -2.84 2.83 11.00
CA GLY A 278 -3.17 1.60 10.30
C GLY A 278 -4.25 0.82 11.04
N ASN A 279 -4.90 -0.12 10.35
CA ASN A 279 -5.81 -1.08 10.98
C ASN A 279 -6.03 -2.30 10.10
N GLY A 280 -5.99 -3.50 10.70
CA GLY A 280 -6.03 -4.75 9.96
C GLY A 280 -4.87 -4.87 8.95
N LEU A 281 -5.18 -4.95 7.66
CA LEU A 281 -4.20 -4.98 6.57
C LEU A 281 -3.87 -3.60 5.99
N MET A 282 -4.56 -2.56 6.43
CA MET A 282 -4.33 -1.20 5.97
C MET A 282 -3.16 -0.64 6.77
N ALA A 283 -2.01 -0.47 6.10
CA ALA A 283 -0.82 0.08 6.73
C ALA A 283 -0.99 1.57 7.04
N ALA A 284 -0.33 2.01 8.11
CA ALA A 284 -0.30 3.41 8.48
C ALA A 284 0.44 4.25 7.43
N MET A 285 -0.13 5.40 7.06
CA MET A 285 0.40 6.33 6.05
C MET A 285 1.28 7.40 6.70
N ASN A 286 2.30 6.98 7.45
CA ASN A 286 3.12 7.88 8.30
C ASN A 286 4.10 8.77 7.54
N HIS A 287 4.27 8.51 6.24
CA HIS A 287 4.99 9.41 5.34
C HIS A 287 4.16 10.66 5.01
N LEU A 288 2.86 10.67 5.32
CA LEU A 288 1.97 11.83 5.17
C LEU A 288 1.88 12.59 6.48
N THR A 289 1.94 13.92 6.40
CA THR A 289 1.64 14.81 7.53
C THR A 289 0.17 14.68 7.97
N PRO A 290 -0.19 15.12 9.19
CA PRO A 290 -1.60 15.10 9.63
C PRO A 290 -2.55 15.80 8.66
N LYS A 291 -2.14 16.97 8.14
CA LYS A 291 -2.93 17.70 7.14
C LYS A 291 -3.13 16.89 5.85
N GLN A 292 -2.07 16.24 5.34
CA GLN A 292 -2.16 15.43 4.13
C GLN A 292 -3.07 14.22 4.31
N ARG A 293 -3.06 13.58 5.49
CA ARG A 293 -4.02 12.51 5.81
C ARG A 293 -5.45 13.03 5.77
N TYR A 294 -5.72 14.21 6.36
CA TYR A 294 -7.03 14.85 6.25
C TYR A 294 -7.42 15.25 4.81
N GLN A 295 -6.47 15.69 3.99
CA GLN A 295 -6.71 15.97 2.57
C GLN A 295 -7.13 14.69 1.82
N ALA A 296 -6.43 13.58 2.02
CA ALA A 296 -6.80 12.28 1.44
C ALA A 296 -8.20 11.82 1.91
N VAL A 297 -8.48 11.94 3.22
CA VAL A 297 -9.81 11.64 3.78
C VAL A 297 -10.89 12.51 3.15
N HIS A 298 -10.64 13.81 3.00
CA HIS A 298 -11.58 14.73 2.36
C HIS A 298 -11.89 14.32 0.92
N TYR A 299 -10.85 14.07 0.11
CA TYR A 299 -11.06 13.59 -1.25
C TYR A 299 -11.86 12.29 -1.31
N ILE A 300 -11.49 11.26 -0.53
CA ILE A 300 -12.19 9.96 -0.52
C ILE A 300 -13.67 10.15 -0.16
N ARG A 301 -13.95 10.96 0.87
CA ARG A 301 -15.32 11.21 1.34
C ARG A 301 -16.16 11.92 0.28
N GLU A 302 -15.63 13.01 -0.27
CA GLU A 302 -16.34 13.82 -1.26
C GLU A 302 -16.49 13.11 -2.61
N ALA A 303 -15.45 12.38 -3.06
CA ALA A 303 -15.46 11.71 -4.36
C ALA A 303 -16.24 10.39 -4.35
N PHE A 304 -16.16 9.62 -3.26
CA PHE A 304 -16.62 8.23 -3.21
C PHE A 304 -17.74 7.97 -2.20
N LEU A 305 -17.79 8.67 -1.06
CA LEU A 305 -18.70 8.29 0.04
C LEU A 305 -20.02 9.07 0.10
N GLN A 306 -20.15 10.23 -0.55
CA GLN A 306 -21.33 11.12 -0.42
C GLN A 306 -22.71 10.46 -0.57
N LYS A 307 -22.81 9.38 -1.36
CA LYS A 307 -24.08 8.69 -1.63
C LYS A 307 -24.36 7.50 -0.71
N ARG A 308 -23.50 7.27 0.29
CA ARG A 308 -23.63 6.14 1.20
C ARG A 308 -24.53 6.47 2.38
N GLU A 309 -25.25 5.45 2.86
CA GLU A 309 -26.11 5.56 4.03
C GLU A 309 -25.31 5.85 5.32
N ASP A 310 -24.05 5.40 5.39
CA ASP A 310 -23.15 5.65 6.53
C ASP A 310 -22.26 6.89 6.34
N PHE A 311 -22.63 7.81 5.44
CA PHE A 311 -21.95 9.10 5.29
C PHE A 311 -22.28 10.03 6.47
N THR A 312 -21.27 10.38 7.27
CA THR A 312 -21.43 11.33 8.38
C THR A 312 -21.31 12.77 7.90
N GLU A 313 -22.35 13.58 8.01
CA GLU A 313 -22.23 15.03 7.72
C GLU A 313 -21.35 15.75 8.75
N VAL A 314 -20.52 16.66 8.27
CA VAL A 314 -19.63 17.47 9.12
C VAL A 314 -20.33 18.79 9.46
N GLY A 315 -21.05 18.80 10.57
CA GLY A 315 -21.66 20.00 11.16
C GLY A 315 -20.98 20.42 12.46
N GLU A 316 -21.41 21.55 13.04
CA GLU A 316 -20.85 22.06 14.31
C GLU A 316 -20.96 21.03 15.44
N SER A 317 -22.06 20.28 15.53
CA SER A 317 -22.21 19.23 16.56
C SER A 317 -21.20 18.09 16.43
N TYR A 318 -20.76 17.75 15.21
CA TYR A 318 -19.69 16.79 15.00
C TYR A 318 -18.34 17.39 15.41
N LEU A 319 -18.08 18.63 14.99
CA LEU A 319 -16.82 19.33 15.27
C LEU A 319 -16.61 19.59 16.76
N ASP A 320 -17.67 19.88 17.51
CA ASP A 320 -17.64 20.07 18.97
C ASP A 320 -17.37 18.77 19.74
N GLY A 321 -17.53 17.61 19.08
CA GLY A 321 -17.30 16.29 19.65
C GLY A 321 -15.90 15.71 19.43
N LEU A 322 -15.01 16.46 18.76
CA LEU A 322 -13.64 16.03 18.41
C LEU A 322 -12.60 16.40 19.48
#